data_AF-A0A4Y9XRS7-F1
#
_entry.id   AF-A0A4Y9XRS7-F1
#
_cell.length_a   1.000
_cell.length_b   1.000
_cell.length_c   1.000
_cell.angle_alpha   90.00
_cell.angle_beta   90.00
_cell.angle_gamma   90.00
#
_symmetry.space_group_name_H-M   'P 1'
#
loop_
_entity.id
_entity.type
_entity.pdbx_description
1 polymer ?
#
loop_
_entity_poly.entity_id
_entity_poly.type
_entity_poly.pdbx_seq_one_letter_code
_entity_poly.pdbx_strand_id
1 'polypeptide(L)'
;LFSCCLPTAAASHALARDFAMNGTHTARHGRTAQAGATPPVPAAAPPAPPNHTHTPANNRQTNGATTNGAHPPPQRGKKKAAEQPVDPSQMYETLKNRIAALEEEEVHEEEEERRFAAEEAQNSVSGMGENAIHAKYIELFAEFKRLERDHAKEKQKLAKDKDAAKNQLTKANQTKTKMENLARELQKDNKRLREDSKRLATCVEEAQEEIMQMKNDMAKRAERAKIQETKYRETPDIVVRVHCKYRAELYFKISRKTKLSRLFNAWTERMESGVVKGSKILTGTPPQPPNGTALTTSSTSSSGSVSKSSMQFIFTHAGRSLEADQTPEEAGIEDGDMILAVEIMDLTEGPGTEEVDEPEPRRQKLKKEWVENPSEAKKTVEDIFDSVVRERLKEVLRQYELRERHFECVIRSKELEVLLSRARAAEQKQLAEGQNTRADKLDEQQVKQLRKELEDVTEQQTVLVNKLLACCHESNDARIQQLFGSLREELETRWKPTLNGTANRPPDDETII
;
A
#
# COMPACT_ATOMS: atom_id res chain seq x y z
N LEU A 1 9.44 48.27 13.49
CA LEU A 1 10.86 47.91 13.74
C LEU A 1 10.96 46.38 13.74
N PHE A 2 12.06 45.86 13.18
CA PHE A 2 12.66 44.50 13.20
C PHE A 2 11.94 43.32 13.93
N SER A 3 12.09 42.05 13.49
CA SER A 3 13.12 41.51 12.59
C SER A 3 12.72 40.28 11.76
N CYS A 4 13.59 40.01 10.78
CA CYS A 4 13.68 38.91 9.82
C CYS A 4 13.49 37.48 10.37
N CYS A 5 13.15 36.54 9.47
CA CYS A 5 14.13 35.51 9.04
C CYS A 5 13.77 34.82 7.71
N LEU A 6 14.75 34.10 7.15
CA LEU A 6 14.83 33.62 5.76
C LEU A 6 13.96 32.38 5.45
N PRO A 7 13.65 32.10 4.17
CA PRO A 7 13.25 30.78 3.71
C PRO A 7 14.45 29.82 3.59
N THR A 8 14.30 28.58 4.05
CA THR A 8 15.34 27.55 3.95
C THR A 8 15.40 26.94 2.55
N ALA A 9 16.59 26.88 1.94
CA ALA A 9 16.80 26.19 0.68
C ALA A 9 16.91 24.67 0.87
N ALA A 10 16.17 23.90 0.06
CA ALA A 10 16.34 22.45 -0.05
C ALA A 10 17.11 22.12 -1.34
N ALA A 11 18.31 21.55 -1.20
CA ALA A 11 19.18 21.22 -2.33
C ALA A 11 18.64 20.02 -3.11
N SER A 12 18.34 20.22 -4.39
CA SER A 12 18.01 19.13 -5.32
C SER A 12 19.30 18.47 -5.84
N HIS A 13 19.59 17.26 -5.38
CA HIS A 13 20.77 16.52 -5.82
C HIS A 13 20.52 15.92 -7.22
N ALA A 14 21.10 16.54 -8.25
CA ALA A 14 21.01 16.03 -9.61
C ALA A 14 21.82 14.74 -9.76
N LEU A 15 21.18 13.68 -10.26
CA LEU A 15 21.86 12.51 -10.82
C LEU A 15 21.56 12.46 -12.32
N ALA A 16 22.53 12.90 -13.12
CA ALA A 16 22.51 12.67 -14.55
C ALA A 16 22.58 11.16 -14.83
N ARG A 17 21.83 10.71 -15.84
CA ARG A 17 21.97 9.39 -16.45
C ARG A 17 21.95 9.58 -17.95
N ASP A 18 23.00 9.10 -18.61
CA ASP A 18 23.20 9.29 -20.04
C ASP A 18 22.13 8.60 -20.88
N PHE A 19 21.76 9.28 -21.98
CA PHE A 19 21.02 8.68 -23.07
C PHE A 19 21.97 7.83 -23.93
N ALA A 20 21.74 6.52 -23.96
CA ALA A 20 22.32 5.63 -24.96
C ALA A 20 21.20 5.00 -25.79
N MET A 21 20.95 5.54 -26.99
CA MET A 21 20.15 4.84 -27.99
C MET A 21 20.98 3.72 -28.64
N ASN A 22 20.40 2.53 -28.75
CA ASN A 22 20.54 1.76 -29.98
C ASN A 22 19.25 0.96 -30.25
N GLY A 23 18.96 0.67 -31.51
CA GLY A 23 17.64 0.23 -31.96
C GLY A 23 17.52 -1.24 -32.32
N THR A 24 16.27 -1.61 -32.62
CA THR A 24 15.85 -2.69 -33.54
C THR A 24 16.50 -4.07 -33.41
N HIS A 25 15.67 -5.07 -33.07
CA HIS A 25 15.40 -6.14 -34.04
C HIS A 25 13.96 -6.68 -33.87
N THR A 26 13.36 -7.11 -34.97
CA THR A 26 11.97 -7.59 -35.04
C THR A 26 11.91 -9.12 -35.10
N ALA A 27 10.96 -9.70 -34.36
CA ALA A 27 10.55 -11.09 -34.54
C ALA A 27 9.02 -11.22 -34.31
N ARG A 28 8.36 -12.02 -35.15
CA ARG A 28 6.92 -12.30 -35.13
C ARG A 28 6.72 -13.79 -34.78
N HIS A 29 5.45 -14.25 -34.81
CA HIS A 29 4.98 -15.60 -34.38
C HIS A 29 4.92 -15.76 -32.85
N GLY A 30 3.99 -16.55 -32.30
CA GLY A 30 2.85 -17.25 -32.93
C GLY A 30 1.89 -17.79 -31.85
N ARG A 31 0.59 -17.88 -32.16
CA ARG A 31 -0.47 -18.27 -31.19
C ARG A 31 -0.94 -19.70 -31.44
N THR A 32 -0.79 -20.57 -30.44
CA THR A 32 -1.44 -21.89 -30.34
C THR A 32 -1.91 -22.13 -28.90
N ALA A 33 -2.92 -22.98 -28.70
CA ALA A 33 -3.55 -23.19 -27.39
C ALA A 33 -4.03 -24.63 -27.19
N GLN A 34 -3.87 -25.14 -25.96
CA GLN A 34 -4.48 -26.31 -25.29
C GLN A 34 -3.88 -26.32 -23.85
N ALA A 35 -4.59 -26.57 -22.74
CA ALA A 35 -5.27 -27.81 -22.30
C ALA A 35 -4.32 -29.02 -22.19
N GLY A 36 -4.20 -29.77 -21.10
CA GLY A 36 -4.79 -29.65 -19.75
C GLY A 36 -4.45 -30.88 -18.86
N ALA A 37 -5.08 -30.97 -17.68
CA ALA A 37 -5.21 -32.15 -16.78
C ALA A 37 -4.02 -32.66 -15.91
N THR A 38 -4.41 -33.03 -14.67
CA THR A 38 -3.75 -33.84 -13.61
C THR A 38 -4.87 -34.30 -12.64
N PRO A 39 -4.67 -35.17 -11.61
CA PRO A 39 -3.69 -36.24 -11.36
C PRO A 39 -4.41 -37.63 -11.30
N PRO A 40 -3.94 -38.64 -10.51
CA PRO A 40 -4.55 -38.88 -9.18
C PRO A 40 -3.56 -39.32 -8.06
N VAL A 41 -4.08 -39.51 -6.83
CA VAL A 41 -3.36 -39.92 -5.59
C VAL A 41 -4.31 -40.69 -4.66
N PRO A 42 -3.83 -41.72 -3.91
CA PRO A 42 -4.21 -41.88 -2.49
C PRO A 42 -3.04 -42.38 -1.59
N ALA A 43 -3.11 -42.46 -0.25
CA ALA A 43 -3.73 -41.64 0.81
C ALA A 43 -3.35 -42.21 2.20
N ALA A 44 -2.96 -41.38 3.20
CA ALA A 44 -2.88 -41.76 4.63
C ALA A 44 -2.62 -40.56 5.59
N ALA A 45 -3.01 -40.71 6.86
CA ALA A 45 -2.74 -39.87 8.05
C ALA A 45 -2.54 -40.84 9.27
N PRO A 46 -2.33 -40.47 10.56
CA PRO A 46 -2.36 -39.17 11.30
C PRO A 46 -1.06 -38.98 12.15
N PRO A 47 -0.97 -38.37 13.37
CA PRO A 47 -1.86 -37.49 14.17
C PRO A 47 -1.20 -36.17 14.68
N ALA A 48 -1.82 -35.51 15.67
CA ALA A 48 -1.50 -34.17 16.18
C ALA A 48 -0.58 -34.14 17.44
N PRO A 49 0.05 -32.99 17.78
CA PRO A 49 1.05 -32.88 18.86
C PRO A 49 0.53 -32.31 20.20
N PRO A 50 1.20 -32.61 21.33
CA PRO A 50 1.02 -31.91 22.60
C PRO A 50 1.90 -30.65 22.72
N ASN A 51 1.55 -29.76 23.65
CA ASN A 51 2.28 -28.55 24.03
C ASN A 51 3.23 -28.85 25.23
N HIS A 52 4.39 -28.19 25.35
CA HIS A 52 4.86 -27.57 26.61
C HIS A 52 6.24 -26.86 26.52
N THR A 53 6.30 -25.81 27.33
CA THR A 53 7.26 -24.73 27.59
C THR A 53 8.71 -25.08 28.01
N HIS A 54 9.61 -24.07 27.89
CA HIS A 54 10.88 -23.82 28.62
C HIS A 54 12.25 -24.20 27.99
N THR A 55 13.25 -23.41 28.42
CA THR A 55 14.70 -23.41 28.13
C THR A 55 15.47 -23.35 29.49
N PRO A 56 16.83 -23.34 29.61
CA PRO A 56 17.89 -23.41 28.59
C PRO A 56 19.11 -24.35 28.91
N ALA A 57 20.01 -24.49 27.92
CA ALA A 57 21.48 -24.59 28.01
C ALA A 57 22.27 -25.82 28.60
N ASN A 58 23.38 -26.12 27.90
CA ASN A 58 24.72 -26.52 28.39
C ASN A 58 25.12 -28.00 28.64
N ASN A 59 25.74 -28.61 27.60
CA ASN A 59 27.01 -29.38 27.63
C ASN A 59 27.12 -30.80 28.28
N ARG A 60 28.06 -31.59 27.72
CA ARG A 60 28.78 -32.79 28.23
C ARG A 60 28.22 -34.23 28.12
N GLN A 61 28.67 -34.91 27.05
CA GLN A 61 29.49 -36.15 27.02
C GLN A 61 29.00 -37.52 27.61
N THR A 62 29.14 -38.56 26.74
CA THR A 62 29.58 -39.97 27.02
C THR A 62 28.59 -40.94 27.73
N ASN A 63 28.65 -42.29 27.56
CA ASN A 63 29.59 -43.17 26.81
C ASN A 63 29.04 -44.57 26.43
N GLY A 64 29.79 -45.29 25.56
CA GLY A 64 29.80 -46.77 25.43
C GLY A 64 29.02 -47.36 24.24
N ALA A 65 29.41 -48.48 23.61
CA ALA A 65 30.61 -49.37 23.66
C ALA A 65 30.54 -50.31 22.41
N THR A 66 31.50 -51.16 21.94
CA THR A 66 32.88 -51.62 22.27
C THR A 66 33.51 -52.12 20.92
N THR A 67 34.60 -52.89 20.67
CA THR A 67 35.62 -53.70 21.40
C THR A 67 36.83 -53.95 20.47
N ASN A 68 38.03 -54.26 21.01
CA ASN A 68 39.18 -55.04 20.43
C ASN A 68 39.78 -54.70 19.03
N GLY A 69 41.10 -54.76 18.79
CA GLY A 69 42.25 -54.96 19.68
C GLY A 69 43.60 -55.23 18.95
N ALA A 70 44.73 -55.02 19.65
CA ALA A 70 46.14 -55.32 19.30
C ALA A 70 46.94 -54.35 18.37
N HIS A 71 48.25 -54.21 18.67
CA HIS A 71 49.27 -53.37 18.00
C HIS A 71 50.61 -54.14 17.91
N PRO A 72 51.57 -53.69 17.07
CA PRO A 72 52.93 -53.44 17.60
C PRO A 72 53.49 -52.05 17.13
N PRO A 73 54.79 -51.67 17.19
CA PRO A 73 55.22 -50.55 18.05
C PRO A 73 55.81 -49.32 17.30
N PRO A 74 56.04 -48.17 18.00
CA PRO A 74 56.28 -46.87 17.35
C PRO A 74 57.73 -46.38 17.31
N GLN A 75 58.02 -45.42 16.42
CA GLN A 75 59.12 -44.44 16.59
C GLN A 75 58.59 -42.99 16.68
N ARG A 76 59.38 -42.10 17.29
CA ARG A 76 58.99 -40.72 17.67
C ARG A 76 59.55 -39.67 16.69
N GLY A 77 58.82 -38.59 16.39
CA GLY A 77 59.51 -37.43 15.77
C GLY A 77 58.75 -36.18 15.29
N LYS A 78 58.17 -35.38 16.21
CA LYS A 78 58.00 -33.89 16.11
C LYS A 78 57.10 -33.25 15.02
N LYS A 79 56.34 -32.24 15.50
CA LYS A 79 55.85 -31.00 14.85
C LYS A 79 54.69 -31.05 13.83
N LYS A 80 53.49 -30.87 14.38
CA LYS A 80 52.58 -29.72 14.11
C LYS A 80 52.55 -29.16 12.68
N ALA A 81 51.57 -29.62 11.90
CA ALA A 81 50.93 -28.86 10.81
C ALA A 81 49.42 -28.76 11.10
N ALA A 82 48.72 -27.80 10.49
CA ALA A 82 47.26 -27.74 10.54
C ALA A 82 46.66 -28.69 9.49
N GLU A 83 45.49 -29.24 9.80
CA GLU A 83 44.70 -30.03 8.85
C GLU A 83 44.23 -29.11 7.71
N GLN A 84 44.84 -29.26 6.53
CA GLN A 84 44.37 -28.60 5.31
C GLN A 84 43.17 -29.37 4.75
N PRO A 85 42.25 -28.71 4.01
CA PRO A 85 41.18 -29.41 3.30
C PRO A 85 41.77 -30.47 2.37
N VAL A 86 41.23 -31.68 2.41
CA VAL A 86 41.62 -32.75 1.48
C VAL A 86 41.35 -32.29 0.05
N ASP A 87 42.39 -32.28 -0.77
CA ASP A 87 42.32 -31.88 -2.18
C ASP A 87 41.34 -32.79 -2.95
N PRO A 88 40.25 -32.25 -3.54
CA PRO A 88 39.31 -33.04 -4.32
C PRO A 88 39.98 -33.81 -5.45
N SER A 89 41.08 -33.30 -6.01
CA SER A 89 41.87 -33.94 -7.06
C SER A 89 42.45 -35.28 -6.59
N GLN A 90 42.97 -35.34 -5.36
CA GLN A 90 43.48 -36.58 -4.77
C GLN A 90 42.37 -37.57 -4.46
N MET A 91 41.18 -37.08 -4.08
CA MET A 91 40.00 -37.95 -3.89
C MET A 91 39.54 -38.55 -5.22
N TYR A 92 39.51 -37.77 -6.31
CA TYR A 92 39.20 -38.28 -7.65
C TYR A 92 40.23 -39.30 -8.14
N GLU A 93 41.53 -39.03 -7.95
CA GLU A 93 42.59 -39.96 -8.39
C GLU A 93 42.59 -41.25 -7.55
N THR A 94 42.30 -41.18 -6.25
CA THR A 94 42.12 -42.35 -5.38
C THR A 94 40.90 -43.18 -5.80
N LEU A 95 39.77 -42.52 -6.13
CA LEU A 95 38.56 -43.18 -6.60
C LEU A 95 38.77 -43.85 -7.96
N LYS A 96 39.43 -43.16 -8.89
CA LYS A 96 39.84 -43.67 -10.21
C LYS A 96 40.76 -44.88 -10.10
N ASN A 97 41.77 -44.85 -9.22
CA ASN A 97 42.64 -45.99 -8.99
C ASN A 97 41.90 -47.17 -8.33
N ARG A 98 40.88 -46.90 -7.49
CA ARG A 98 40.03 -47.95 -6.92
C ARG A 98 39.07 -48.55 -7.96
N ILE A 99 38.58 -47.76 -8.92
CA ILE A 99 37.78 -48.25 -10.07
C ILE A 99 38.66 -49.14 -10.95
N ALA A 100 39.84 -48.66 -11.37
CA ALA A 100 40.75 -49.44 -12.21
C ALA A 100 41.15 -50.78 -11.58
N ALA A 101 41.38 -50.82 -10.25
CA ALA A 101 41.66 -52.06 -9.54
C ALA A 101 40.48 -53.04 -9.52
N LEU A 102 39.23 -52.55 -9.45
CA LEU A 102 38.03 -53.39 -9.52
C LEU A 102 37.75 -53.89 -10.96
N GLU A 103 38.04 -53.06 -11.97
CA GLU A 103 37.96 -53.46 -13.38
C GLU A 103 39.04 -54.51 -13.74
N GLU A 104 40.22 -54.46 -13.11
CA GLU A 104 41.27 -55.48 -13.24
C GLU A 104 40.91 -56.79 -12.49
N GLU A 105 40.28 -56.68 -11.32
CA GLU A 105 39.79 -57.81 -10.51
C GLU A 105 38.66 -58.58 -11.24
N GLU A 106 37.66 -57.88 -11.79
CA GLU A 106 36.55 -58.48 -12.57
C GLU A 106 37.05 -59.22 -13.83
N VAL A 107 38.03 -58.66 -14.55
CA VAL A 107 38.62 -59.31 -15.74
C VAL A 107 39.46 -60.53 -15.36
N HIS A 108 40.13 -60.54 -14.20
CA HIS A 108 40.92 -61.68 -13.76
C HIS A 108 40.03 -62.86 -13.32
N GLU A 109 38.93 -62.60 -12.61
CA GLU A 109 37.95 -63.65 -12.26
C GLU A 109 37.33 -64.27 -13.52
N GLU A 110 36.96 -63.47 -14.53
CA GLU A 110 36.39 -63.97 -15.80
C GLU A 110 37.41 -64.78 -16.64
N GLU A 111 38.72 -64.54 -16.49
CA GLU A 111 39.74 -65.40 -17.12
C GLU A 111 40.00 -66.69 -16.34
N GLU A 112 39.93 -66.66 -15.00
CA GLU A 112 40.14 -67.85 -14.16
C GLU A 112 38.95 -68.84 -14.27
N GLU A 113 37.70 -68.36 -14.22
CA GLU A 113 36.51 -69.20 -14.44
C GLU A 113 36.54 -69.86 -15.84
N ARG A 114 36.93 -69.08 -16.86
CA ARG A 114 37.09 -69.56 -18.25
C ARG A 114 38.19 -70.63 -18.38
N ARG A 115 39.27 -70.54 -17.60
CA ARG A 115 40.32 -71.58 -17.55
C ARG A 115 39.82 -72.85 -16.85
N PHE A 116 39.16 -72.70 -15.71
CA PHE A 116 38.64 -73.83 -14.93
C PHE A 116 37.62 -74.66 -15.73
N ALA A 117 36.67 -73.97 -16.40
CA ALA A 117 35.70 -74.62 -17.29
C ALA A 117 36.34 -75.33 -18.50
N ALA A 118 37.44 -74.80 -19.03
CA ALA A 118 38.19 -75.44 -20.12
C ALA A 118 38.93 -76.70 -19.66
N GLU A 119 39.53 -76.68 -18.45
CA GLU A 119 40.20 -77.82 -17.85
C GLU A 119 39.20 -78.94 -17.50
N GLU A 120 38.03 -78.60 -16.93
CA GLU A 120 36.95 -79.56 -16.68
C GLU A 120 36.41 -80.16 -17.98
N ALA A 121 36.19 -79.35 -19.02
CA ALA A 121 35.75 -79.83 -20.33
C ALA A 121 36.76 -80.81 -20.94
N GLN A 122 38.06 -80.50 -20.89
CA GLN A 122 39.12 -81.37 -21.41
C GLN A 122 39.24 -82.68 -20.61
N ASN A 123 39.27 -82.60 -19.27
CA ASN A 123 39.38 -83.75 -18.39
C ASN A 123 38.17 -84.70 -18.56
N SER A 124 36.97 -84.13 -18.68
CA SER A 124 35.72 -84.90 -18.78
C SER A 124 35.47 -85.56 -20.15
N VAL A 125 36.35 -85.39 -21.14
CA VAL A 125 36.33 -86.10 -22.44
C VAL A 125 37.48 -87.12 -22.54
N SER A 126 38.49 -87.01 -21.68
CA SER A 126 39.64 -87.92 -21.64
C SER A 126 39.23 -89.38 -21.37
N GLY A 127 39.74 -90.31 -22.17
CA GLY A 127 39.50 -91.75 -22.00
C GLY A 127 38.11 -92.26 -22.42
N MET A 128 37.22 -91.42 -22.93
CA MET A 128 35.90 -91.85 -23.42
C MET A 128 35.99 -92.56 -24.78
N GLY A 129 35.07 -93.50 -25.05
CA GLY A 129 34.92 -94.14 -26.36
C GLY A 129 34.22 -93.25 -27.39
N GLU A 130 34.51 -93.43 -28.68
CA GLU A 130 34.11 -92.54 -29.78
C GLU A 130 32.60 -92.23 -29.83
N ASN A 131 31.72 -93.24 -29.68
CA ASN A 131 30.27 -93.03 -29.61
C ASN A 131 29.84 -92.15 -28.41
N ALA A 132 30.52 -92.26 -27.27
CA ALA A 132 30.21 -91.48 -26.07
C ALA A 132 30.73 -90.04 -26.21
N ILE A 133 31.88 -89.85 -26.86
CA ILE A 133 32.38 -88.52 -27.26
C ILE A 133 31.37 -87.85 -28.21
N HIS A 134 30.84 -88.57 -29.20
CA HIS A 134 29.87 -88.02 -30.15
C HIS A 134 28.53 -87.64 -29.48
N ALA A 135 28.02 -88.49 -28.58
CA ALA A 135 26.83 -88.18 -27.78
C ALA A 135 27.03 -86.91 -26.93
N LYS A 136 28.18 -86.82 -26.23
CA LYS A 136 28.54 -85.66 -25.40
C LYS A 136 28.75 -84.38 -26.23
N TYR A 137 29.27 -84.48 -27.45
CA TYR A 137 29.35 -83.34 -28.38
C TYR A 137 27.96 -82.79 -28.76
N ILE A 138 26.99 -83.68 -29.03
CA ILE A 138 25.61 -83.28 -29.33
C ILE A 138 24.95 -82.61 -28.11
N GLU A 139 25.20 -83.14 -26.92
CA GLU A 139 24.71 -82.58 -25.64
C GLU A 139 25.27 -81.17 -25.39
N LEU A 140 26.60 -81.00 -25.43
CA LEU A 140 27.26 -79.69 -25.29
C LEU A 140 26.80 -78.69 -26.38
N PHE A 141 26.59 -79.14 -27.61
CA PHE A 141 26.08 -78.27 -28.67
C PHE A 141 24.62 -77.84 -28.42
N ALA A 142 23.76 -78.76 -27.94
CA ALA A 142 22.37 -78.44 -27.58
C ALA A 142 22.30 -77.49 -26.37
N GLU A 143 23.18 -77.66 -25.39
CA GLU A 143 23.32 -76.78 -24.23
C GLU A 143 23.87 -75.40 -24.61
N PHE A 144 24.93 -75.32 -25.42
CA PHE A 144 25.42 -74.07 -26.00
C PHE A 144 24.31 -73.33 -26.77
N LYS A 145 23.54 -74.06 -27.59
CA LYS A 145 22.35 -73.52 -28.26
C LYS A 145 21.19 -73.21 -27.31
N ARG A 146 21.22 -73.59 -26.03
CA ARG A 146 20.31 -73.11 -24.98
C ARG A 146 20.85 -71.81 -24.36
N LEU A 147 22.12 -71.80 -23.97
CA LEU A 147 22.82 -70.62 -23.44
C LEU A 147 22.72 -69.41 -24.39
N GLU A 148 22.98 -69.57 -25.69
CA GLU A 148 22.79 -68.48 -26.68
C GLU A 148 21.40 -67.83 -26.60
N ARG A 149 20.34 -68.64 -26.45
CA ARG A 149 18.96 -68.17 -26.35
C ARG A 149 18.64 -67.56 -24.99
N ASP A 150 19.25 -68.05 -23.93
CA ASP A 150 19.02 -67.55 -22.57
C ASP A 150 19.78 -66.23 -22.34
N HIS A 151 21.05 -66.11 -22.77
CA HIS A 151 21.79 -64.84 -22.85
C HIS A 151 21.06 -63.80 -23.72
N ALA A 152 20.42 -64.20 -24.83
CA ALA A 152 19.65 -63.28 -25.66
C ALA A 152 18.41 -62.72 -24.93
N LYS A 153 17.70 -63.55 -24.14
CA LYS A 153 16.60 -63.10 -23.26
C LYS A 153 17.11 -62.17 -22.17
N GLU A 154 18.21 -62.53 -21.51
CA GLU A 154 18.80 -61.75 -20.43
C GLU A 154 19.29 -60.38 -20.91
N LYS A 155 19.98 -60.31 -22.05
CA LYS A 155 20.35 -59.06 -22.70
C LYS A 155 19.13 -58.19 -23.03
N GLN A 156 18.00 -58.80 -23.43
CA GLN A 156 16.75 -58.07 -23.65
C GLN A 156 16.09 -57.60 -22.33
N LYS A 157 16.17 -58.39 -21.26
CA LYS A 157 15.72 -58.03 -19.91
C LYS A 157 16.52 -56.84 -19.37
N LEU A 158 17.85 -56.95 -19.34
CA LEU A 158 18.77 -55.88 -18.91
C LEU A 158 18.58 -54.58 -19.71
N ALA A 159 18.29 -54.67 -21.01
CA ALA A 159 17.94 -53.49 -21.82
C ALA A 159 16.64 -52.81 -21.33
N LYS A 160 15.58 -53.58 -21.09
CA LYS A 160 14.30 -53.08 -20.55
C LYS A 160 14.46 -52.49 -19.15
N ASP A 161 15.19 -53.18 -18.27
CA ASP A 161 15.41 -52.75 -16.89
C ASP A 161 16.23 -51.44 -16.83
N LYS A 162 17.25 -51.30 -17.70
CA LYS A 162 18.01 -50.06 -17.88
C LYS A 162 17.14 -48.90 -18.35
N ASP A 163 16.28 -49.11 -19.35
CA ASP A 163 15.40 -48.04 -19.85
C ASP A 163 14.29 -47.70 -18.85
N ALA A 164 13.81 -48.67 -18.06
CA ALA A 164 12.93 -48.42 -16.92
C ALA A 164 13.62 -47.57 -15.83
N ALA A 165 14.85 -47.92 -15.44
CA ALA A 165 15.65 -47.15 -14.48
C ALA A 165 15.95 -45.73 -14.98
N LYS A 166 16.31 -45.57 -16.26
CA LYS A 166 16.52 -44.26 -16.90
C LYS A 166 15.25 -43.39 -16.88
N ASN A 167 14.08 -44.00 -17.11
CA ASN A 167 12.80 -43.30 -17.03
C ASN A 167 12.43 -42.91 -15.58
N GLN A 168 12.71 -43.77 -14.59
CA GLN A 168 12.54 -43.44 -13.17
C GLN A 168 13.46 -42.30 -12.74
N LEU A 169 14.76 -42.36 -13.08
CA LEU A 169 15.74 -41.30 -12.80
C LEU A 169 15.34 -39.97 -13.44
N THR A 170 14.82 -40.00 -14.67
CA THR A 170 14.33 -38.79 -15.36
C THR A 170 13.15 -38.17 -14.60
N LYS A 171 12.17 -38.98 -14.16
CA LYS A 171 11.03 -38.51 -13.35
C LYS A 171 11.48 -37.99 -11.97
N ALA A 172 12.41 -38.67 -11.31
CA ALA A 172 12.97 -38.25 -10.03
C ALA A 172 13.68 -36.90 -10.12
N ASN A 173 14.49 -36.69 -11.16
CA ASN A 173 15.15 -35.41 -11.42
C ASN A 173 14.16 -34.28 -11.70
N GLN A 174 13.11 -34.52 -12.49
CA GLN A 174 12.04 -33.53 -12.72
C GLN A 174 11.32 -33.14 -11.41
N THR A 175 11.04 -34.11 -10.53
CA THR A 175 10.44 -33.86 -9.22
C THR A 175 11.40 -33.10 -8.30
N LYS A 176 12.70 -33.44 -8.30
CA LYS A 176 13.74 -32.70 -7.57
C LYS A 176 13.80 -31.22 -8.00
N THR A 177 13.83 -30.93 -9.30
CA THR A 177 13.83 -29.54 -9.79
C THR A 177 12.56 -28.78 -9.37
N LYS A 178 11.39 -29.42 -9.38
CA LYS A 178 10.14 -28.82 -8.88
C LYS A 178 10.21 -28.52 -7.38
N MET A 179 10.74 -29.45 -6.58
CA MET A 179 10.95 -29.28 -5.13
C MET A 179 11.93 -28.15 -4.83
N GLU A 180 13.06 -28.07 -5.54
CA GLU A 180 14.03 -26.99 -5.38
C GLU A 180 13.45 -25.62 -5.75
N ASN A 181 12.68 -25.52 -6.83
CA ASN A 181 12.04 -24.27 -7.21
C ASN A 181 10.98 -23.85 -6.17
N LEU A 182 10.14 -24.77 -5.70
CA LEU A 182 9.17 -24.51 -4.64
C LEU A 182 9.85 -24.06 -3.34
N ALA A 183 10.97 -24.69 -2.96
CA ALA A 183 11.74 -24.28 -1.79
C ALA A 183 12.33 -22.86 -1.93
N ARG A 184 12.80 -22.49 -3.13
CA ARG A 184 13.32 -21.13 -3.43
C ARG A 184 12.20 -20.08 -3.38
N GLU A 185 11.02 -20.35 -3.95
CA GLU A 185 9.89 -19.42 -3.86
C GLU A 185 9.37 -19.30 -2.41
N LEU A 186 9.20 -20.42 -1.69
CA LEU A 186 8.81 -20.41 -0.28
C LEU A 186 9.79 -19.61 0.60
N GLN A 187 11.10 -19.63 0.29
CA GLN A 187 12.10 -18.78 0.95
C GLN A 187 11.95 -17.29 0.60
N LYS A 188 11.66 -16.95 -0.66
CA LYS A 188 11.37 -15.56 -1.06
C LYS A 188 10.11 -15.03 -0.37
N ASP A 189 9.02 -15.80 -0.38
CA ASP A 189 7.76 -15.42 0.26
C ASP A 189 7.92 -15.32 1.78
N ASN A 190 8.68 -16.22 2.41
CA ASN A 190 9.04 -16.09 3.83
C ASN A 190 9.90 -14.86 4.15
N LYS A 191 10.73 -14.40 3.21
CA LYS A 191 11.47 -13.14 3.37
C LYS A 191 10.51 -11.96 3.20
N ARG A 192 9.71 -11.95 2.13
CA ARG A 192 8.72 -10.92 1.82
C ARG A 192 7.72 -10.74 2.95
N LEU A 193 7.14 -11.81 3.49
CA LEU A 193 6.19 -11.75 4.62
C LEU A 193 6.82 -11.12 5.87
N ARG A 194 8.12 -11.28 6.11
CA ARG A 194 8.83 -10.59 7.22
C ARG A 194 9.05 -9.11 6.92
N GLU A 195 9.37 -8.76 5.69
CA GLU A 195 9.52 -7.36 5.25
C GLU A 195 8.18 -6.63 5.27
N ASP A 196 7.11 -7.24 4.76
CA ASP A 196 5.74 -6.70 4.75
C ASP A 196 5.17 -6.61 6.17
N SER A 197 5.41 -7.61 7.04
CA SER A 197 5.06 -7.52 8.48
C SER A 197 5.80 -6.38 9.18
N LYS A 198 7.08 -6.15 8.86
CA LYS A 198 7.85 -5.04 9.43
C LYS A 198 7.33 -3.68 8.94
N ARG A 199 7.02 -3.55 7.65
CA ARG A 199 6.40 -2.34 7.08
C ARG A 199 5.07 -2.03 7.75
N LEU A 200 4.23 -3.04 7.97
CA LEU A 200 2.94 -2.89 8.64
C LEU A 200 3.11 -2.46 10.10
N ALA A 201 4.07 -3.02 10.84
CA ALA A 201 4.38 -2.61 12.20
C ALA A 201 4.76 -1.11 12.27
N THR A 202 5.70 -0.66 11.44
CA THR A 202 6.10 0.76 11.39
C THR A 202 4.95 1.68 10.96
N CYS A 203 4.13 1.29 10.00
CA CYS A 203 2.93 2.03 9.60
C CYS A 203 1.90 2.18 10.76
N VAL A 204 1.78 1.16 11.61
CA VAL A 204 0.93 1.21 12.82
C VAL A 204 1.56 2.09 13.92
N GLU A 205 2.89 2.05 14.09
CA GLU A 205 3.62 2.93 15.01
C GLU A 205 3.47 4.41 14.60
N GLU A 206 3.71 4.74 13.33
CA GLU A 206 3.52 6.08 12.74
C GLU A 206 2.07 6.60 12.93
N ALA A 207 1.08 5.75 12.67
CA ALA A 207 -0.33 6.11 12.87
C ALA A 207 -0.69 6.31 14.36
N GLN A 208 -0.08 5.57 15.28
CA GLN A 208 -0.27 5.76 16.72
C GLN A 208 0.37 7.07 17.21
N GLU A 209 1.54 7.44 16.68
CA GLU A 209 2.17 8.75 16.95
C GLU A 209 1.32 9.92 16.41
N GLU A 210 0.80 9.82 15.18
CA GLU A 210 -0.09 10.85 14.60
C GLU A 210 -1.37 11.01 15.44
N ILE A 211 -2.03 9.90 15.81
CA ILE A 211 -3.22 9.93 16.68
C ILE A 211 -2.89 10.54 18.05
N MET A 212 -1.71 10.24 18.62
CA MET A 212 -1.27 10.84 19.90
C MET A 212 -1.03 12.34 19.77
N GLN A 213 -0.40 12.79 18.68
CA GLN A 213 -0.18 14.21 18.40
C GLN A 213 -1.51 14.96 18.16
N MET A 214 -2.42 14.39 17.36
CA MET A 214 -3.77 14.92 17.16
C MET A 214 -4.53 15.05 18.48
N LYS A 215 -4.50 14.01 19.33
CA LYS A 215 -5.11 14.03 20.68
C LYS A 215 -4.52 15.15 21.55
N ASN A 216 -3.20 15.31 21.55
CA ASN A 216 -2.52 16.38 22.30
C ASN A 216 -2.92 17.77 21.79
N ASP A 217 -3.03 17.98 20.47
CA ASP A 217 -3.41 19.27 19.91
C ASP A 217 -4.93 19.53 19.97
N MET A 218 -5.77 18.51 20.05
CA MET A 218 -7.19 18.65 20.43
C MET A 218 -7.33 19.04 21.90
N ALA A 219 -6.58 18.42 22.81
CA ALA A 219 -6.58 18.78 24.23
C ALA A 219 -6.13 20.24 24.44
N LYS A 220 -5.05 20.69 23.77
CA LYS A 220 -4.60 22.10 23.79
C LYS A 220 -5.68 23.07 23.27
N ARG A 221 -6.45 22.69 22.24
CA ARG A 221 -7.56 23.52 21.73
C ARG A 221 -8.74 23.58 22.70
N ALA A 222 -9.14 22.45 23.27
CA ALA A 222 -10.21 22.37 24.26
C ALA A 222 -9.88 23.18 25.51
N GLU A 223 -8.63 23.13 26.00
CA GLU A 223 -8.22 23.90 27.18
C GLU A 223 -8.17 25.41 26.90
N ARG A 224 -7.71 25.82 25.71
CA ARG A 224 -7.81 27.23 25.27
C ARG A 224 -9.26 27.72 25.20
N ALA A 225 -10.18 26.88 24.72
CA ALA A 225 -11.61 27.21 24.67
C ALA A 225 -12.21 27.40 26.07
N LYS A 226 -11.94 26.49 27.02
CA LYS A 226 -12.35 26.65 28.43
C LYS A 226 -11.79 27.93 29.06
N ILE A 227 -10.51 28.22 28.85
CA ILE A 227 -9.87 29.45 29.38
C ILE A 227 -10.54 30.71 28.81
N GLN A 228 -11.00 30.67 27.56
CA GLN A 228 -11.76 31.77 26.95
C GLN A 228 -13.19 31.87 27.51
N GLU A 229 -13.89 30.75 27.67
CA GLU A 229 -15.23 30.67 28.27
C GLU A 229 -15.23 31.20 29.72
N THR A 230 -14.29 30.74 30.55
CA THR A 230 -14.11 31.22 31.92
C THR A 230 -13.91 32.74 31.96
N LYS A 231 -13.07 33.31 31.08
CA LYS A 231 -12.85 34.77 31.01
C LYS A 231 -14.11 35.56 30.64
N TYR A 232 -14.95 35.05 29.75
CA TYR A 232 -16.24 35.67 29.44
C TYR A 232 -17.25 35.54 30.59
N ARG A 233 -17.19 34.44 31.36
CA ARG A 233 -18.03 34.22 32.54
C ARG A 233 -17.63 35.09 33.74
N GLU A 234 -16.33 35.29 33.95
CA GLU A 234 -15.78 36.07 35.07
C GLU A 234 -15.93 37.59 34.86
N THR A 235 -15.72 38.09 33.64
CA THR A 235 -15.93 39.50 33.32
C THR A 235 -16.94 39.67 32.17
N PRO A 236 -18.25 39.63 32.47
CA PRO A 236 -19.30 39.87 31.48
C PRO A 236 -19.33 41.34 31.04
N ASP A 237 -19.83 41.55 29.82
CA ASP A 237 -20.16 42.87 29.29
C ASP A 237 -21.25 43.55 30.12
N ILE A 238 -21.22 44.89 30.15
CA ILE A 238 -22.23 45.76 30.78
C ILE A 238 -23.03 46.54 29.73
N VAL A 239 -24.21 47.00 30.08
CA VAL A 239 -25.01 47.95 29.31
C VAL A 239 -24.98 49.31 29.99
N VAL A 240 -24.31 50.29 29.34
CA VAL A 240 -24.27 51.68 29.82
C VAL A 240 -25.24 52.55 29.03
N ARG A 241 -25.85 53.53 29.69
CA ARG A 241 -26.70 54.55 29.08
C ARG A 241 -25.89 55.83 28.88
N VAL A 242 -25.59 56.18 27.63
CA VAL A 242 -25.04 57.50 27.31
C VAL A 242 -26.20 58.46 27.05
N HIS A 243 -26.24 59.58 27.77
CA HIS A 243 -27.33 60.55 27.73
C HIS A 243 -26.79 61.97 27.45
N CYS A 244 -27.38 62.65 26.46
CA CYS A 244 -27.12 64.05 26.16
C CYS A 244 -28.45 64.81 26.15
N LYS A 245 -28.59 65.71 27.13
CA LYS A 245 -29.86 66.36 27.54
C LYS A 245 -30.70 66.96 26.39
N TYR A 246 -30.07 67.43 25.33
CA TYR A 246 -30.74 68.11 24.21
C TYR A 246 -30.64 67.37 22.86
N ARG A 247 -30.05 66.17 22.81
CA ARG A 247 -30.01 65.32 21.60
C ARG A 247 -30.77 64.01 21.77
N ALA A 248 -30.27 63.12 22.63
CA ALA A 248 -30.69 61.73 22.68
C ALA A 248 -30.19 61.04 23.96
N GLU A 249 -30.73 59.86 24.21
CA GLU A 249 -30.08 58.84 25.04
C GLU A 249 -30.00 57.51 24.28
N LEU A 250 -28.92 56.78 24.50
CA LEU A 250 -28.61 55.53 23.82
C LEU A 250 -28.00 54.54 24.80
N TYR A 251 -28.36 53.27 24.63
CA TYR A 251 -27.82 52.16 25.41
C TYR A 251 -26.77 51.41 24.61
N PHE A 252 -25.59 51.20 25.20
CA PHE A 252 -24.48 50.50 24.57
C PHE A 252 -24.07 49.32 25.43
N LYS A 253 -24.11 48.12 24.86
CA LYS A 253 -23.48 46.95 25.45
C LYS A 253 -21.98 47.00 25.16
N ILE A 254 -21.15 47.09 26.19
CA ILE A 254 -19.69 47.21 26.10
C ILE A 254 -18.99 46.24 27.04
N SER A 255 -17.84 45.74 26.62
CA SER A 255 -17.01 44.88 27.48
C SER A 255 -16.25 45.73 28.50
N ARG A 256 -16.25 45.29 29.77
CA ARG A 256 -15.57 45.98 30.90
C ARG A 256 -14.09 46.30 30.64
N LYS A 257 -13.44 45.54 29.75
CA LYS A 257 -12.02 45.64 29.37
C LYS A 257 -11.75 46.32 28.02
N THR A 258 -12.77 46.93 27.40
CA THR A 258 -12.63 47.71 26.16
C THR A 258 -12.51 49.19 26.47
N LYS A 259 -11.52 49.88 25.86
CA LYS A 259 -11.31 51.32 26.06
C LYS A 259 -12.54 52.14 25.62
N LEU A 260 -12.87 53.16 26.41
CA LEU A 260 -14.05 54.02 26.26
C LEU A 260 -14.06 54.83 24.95
N SER A 261 -12.89 55.06 24.32
CA SER A 261 -12.76 55.57 22.95
C SER A 261 -13.68 54.89 21.93
N ARG A 262 -13.91 53.57 22.03
CA ARG A 262 -14.86 52.88 21.13
C ARG A 262 -16.31 53.28 21.38
N LEU A 263 -16.69 53.49 22.65
CA LEU A 263 -18.01 53.99 23.03
C LEU A 263 -18.18 55.45 22.56
N PHE A 264 -17.19 56.29 22.79
CA PHE A 264 -17.22 57.71 22.47
C PHE A 264 -17.28 57.95 20.95
N ASN A 265 -16.47 57.24 20.16
CA ASN A 265 -16.53 57.34 18.70
C ASN A 265 -17.88 56.86 18.15
N ALA A 266 -18.40 55.73 18.64
CA ALA A 266 -19.71 55.21 18.23
C ALA A 266 -20.90 56.06 18.71
N TRP A 267 -20.73 56.87 19.76
CA TRP A 267 -21.66 57.92 20.14
C TRP A 267 -21.58 59.09 19.14
N THR A 268 -20.40 59.66 18.93
CA THR A 268 -20.21 60.86 18.09
C THR A 268 -20.65 60.62 16.65
N GLU A 269 -20.22 59.51 16.02
CA GLU A 269 -20.65 59.11 14.67
C GLU A 269 -22.19 59.04 14.55
N ARG A 270 -22.87 58.59 15.62
CA ARG A 270 -24.32 58.45 15.67
C ARG A 270 -25.07 59.74 16.00
N MET A 271 -24.38 60.75 16.53
CA MET A 271 -24.91 62.12 16.66
C MET A 271 -24.71 62.91 15.36
N GLU A 272 -23.53 62.81 14.73
CA GLU A 272 -23.20 63.50 13.48
C GLU A 272 -24.05 63.02 12.30
N SER A 273 -24.40 61.72 12.26
CA SER A 273 -25.38 61.16 11.31
C SER A 273 -26.86 61.42 11.70
N GLY A 274 -27.13 62.06 12.84
CA GLY A 274 -28.44 62.07 13.52
C GLY A 274 -29.48 63.09 13.03
N VAL A 275 -29.14 64.03 12.14
CA VAL A 275 -29.99 65.20 11.82
C VAL A 275 -30.82 65.04 10.52
N VAL A 276 -31.18 63.81 10.13
CA VAL A 276 -32.07 63.55 8.98
C VAL A 276 -33.24 62.64 9.37
N LYS A 277 -34.33 63.26 9.85
CA LYS A 277 -35.60 62.58 10.13
C LYS A 277 -36.50 62.65 8.89
N GLY A 278 -36.55 61.59 8.07
CA GLY A 278 -37.58 61.46 7.03
C GLY A 278 -37.14 60.93 5.67
N SER A 279 -36.72 59.66 5.58
CA SER A 279 -36.89 58.89 4.34
C SER A 279 -37.20 57.43 4.65
N LYS A 280 -38.26 56.92 4.01
CA LYS A 280 -38.87 55.62 4.27
C LYS A 280 -38.56 54.69 3.10
N ILE A 281 -37.48 53.91 3.21
CA ILE A 281 -37.15 52.86 2.23
C ILE A 281 -37.34 51.50 2.89
N LEU A 282 -38.24 50.71 2.30
CA LEU A 282 -38.42 49.29 2.58
C LEU A 282 -37.63 48.49 1.55
N THR A 283 -36.68 47.67 2.00
CA THR A 283 -36.49 46.24 1.63
C THR A 283 -35.23 45.73 2.34
N GLY A 284 -35.21 44.45 2.74
CA GLY A 284 -34.22 43.96 3.70
C GLY A 284 -33.23 42.93 3.16
N THR A 285 -31.99 43.04 3.62
CA THR A 285 -31.06 41.91 3.85
C THR A 285 -30.07 42.32 4.96
N PRO A 286 -29.71 41.43 5.91
CA PRO A 286 -28.84 41.78 7.03
C PRO A 286 -27.35 41.62 6.68
N PRO A 287 -26.49 42.62 6.95
CA PRO A 287 -25.04 42.46 6.87
C PRO A 287 -24.48 41.74 8.10
N GLN A 288 -23.52 40.82 7.89
CA GLN A 288 -22.70 40.24 8.97
C GLN A 288 -21.71 41.28 9.54
N PRO A 289 -21.26 41.12 10.81
CA PRO A 289 -20.29 42.03 11.41
C PRO A 289 -18.88 41.85 10.79
N PRO A 290 -18.23 42.93 10.31
CA PRO A 290 -16.87 42.86 9.81
C PRO A 290 -15.87 42.76 10.97
N ASN A 291 -15.45 41.54 11.29
CA ASN A 291 -14.41 41.29 12.28
C ASN A 291 -13.02 41.54 11.64
N GLY A 292 -12.57 42.79 11.62
CA GLY A 292 -11.36 43.23 10.91
C GLY A 292 -10.54 44.27 11.68
N THR A 293 -9.26 43.97 11.90
CA THR A 293 -8.35 44.79 12.72
C THR A 293 -7.85 46.01 11.96
N ALA A 294 -8.38 47.21 12.27
CA ALA A 294 -7.81 48.47 11.79
C ALA A 294 -6.67 48.94 12.72
N LEU A 295 -5.45 49.07 12.18
CA LEU A 295 -4.41 49.89 12.80
C LEU A 295 -4.70 51.37 12.48
N THR A 296 -4.81 52.21 13.51
CA THR A 296 -4.78 53.67 13.37
C THR A 296 -3.64 54.22 14.19
N THR A 297 -2.53 54.53 13.51
CA THR A 297 -1.40 55.28 14.07
C THR A 297 -1.82 56.69 14.45
N SER A 298 -1.33 57.18 15.60
CA SER A 298 -1.40 58.59 15.95
C SER A 298 -0.56 59.44 14.98
N SER A 299 -1.18 60.42 14.32
CA SER A 299 -0.47 61.46 13.56
C SER A 299 -1.24 62.79 13.62
N THR A 300 -0.55 63.84 14.02
CA THR A 300 -1.06 65.21 14.24
C THR A 300 -1.23 66.00 12.93
N SER A 301 -1.77 67.21 13.05
CA SER A 301 -1.68 68.35 12.10
C SER A 301 -2.37 68.24 10.72
N SER A 302 -3.57 68.80 10.67
CA SER A 302 -3.97 69.88 9.74
C SER A 302 -3.51 69.88 8.27
N SER A 303 -4.48 69.72 7.36
CA SER A 303 -4.62 70.65 6.21
C SER A 303 -6.10 70.81 5.85
N GLY A 304 -6.50 72.02 5.43
CA GLY A 304 -7.91 72.43 5.45
C GLY A 304 -8.81 71.83 4.37
N SER A 305 -10.02 71.45 4.79
CA SER A 305 -11.20 71.27 3.94
C SER A 305 -12.41 71.94 4.62
N VAL A 306 -13.35 72.41 3.80
CA VAL A 306 -14.52 73.25 4.17
C VAL A 306 -15.18 72.82 5.49
N SER A 307 -15.39 73.78 6.40
CA SER A 307 -15.93 73.55 7.74
C SER A 307 -17.31 72.89 7.71
N LYS A 308 -17.34 71.63 8.16
CA LYS A 308 -18.49 71.06 8.86
C LYS A 308 -18.16 71.13 10.34
N SER A 309 -19.04 71.70 11.14
CA SER A 309 -18.93 71.67 12.60
C SER A 309 -18.93 70.21 13.06
N SER A 310 -17.79 69.74 13.56
CA SER A 310 -17.63 68.39 14.14
C SER A 310 -18.15 68.40 15.58
N MET A 311 -19.01 67.44 15.93
CA MET A 311 -19.71 67.46 17.21
C MET A 311 -18.78 67.00 18.35
N GLN A 312 -18.16 67.95 19.05
CA GLN A 312 -17.28 67.64 20.17
C GLN A 312 -18.09 67.39 21.46
N PHE A 313 -17.75 66.32 22.20
CA PHE A 313 -18.38 65.95 23.46
C PHE A 313 -17.35 65.76 24.56
N ILE A 314 -17.69 66.18 25.79
CA ILE A 314 -17.04 65.75 27.03
C ILE A 314 -17.93 64.67 27.65
N PHE A 315 -17.33 63.53 27.99
CA PHE A 315 -18.04 62.42 28.64
C PHE A 315 -17.75 62.43 30.14
N THR A 316 -18.79 62.31 30.95
CA THR A 316 -18.67 62.32 32.42
C THR A 316 -19.50 61.22 33.08
N HIS A 317 -19.00 60.69 34.19
CA HIS A 317 -19.68 59.69 35.03
C HIS A 317 -19.37 60.00 36.50
N ALA A 318 -20.36 59.84 37.38
CA ALA A 318 -20.26 60.21 38.82
C ALA A 318 -19.67 61.62 39.10
N GLY A 319 -19.81 62.57 38.17
CA GLY A 319 -19.24 63.93 38.26
C GLY A 319 -17.76 64.07 37.88
N ARG A 320 -17.14 63.03 37.31
CA ARG A 320 -15.74 63.02 36.83
C ARG A 320 -15.67 63.00 35.30
N SER A 321 -14.60 63.57 34.72
CA SER A 321 -14.25 63.35 33.31
C SER A 321 -13.90 61.88 33.08
N LEU A 322 -14.28 61.33 31.93
CA LEU A 322 -13.88 60.01 31.46
C LEU A 322 -12.90 60.16 30.30
N GLU A 323 -11.72 59.57 30.43
CA GLU A 323 -10.69 59.65 29.39
C GLU A 323 -10.85 58.53 28.36
N ALA A 324 -10.59 58.86 27.09
CA ALA A 324 -10.86 57.95 25.97
C ALA A 324 -10.00 56.67 25.97
N ASP A 325 -8.92 56.64 26.76
CA ASP A 325 -8.05 55.47 26.91
C ASP A 325 -8.37 54.60 28.14
N GLN A 326 -9.19 55.07 29.09
CA GLN A 326 -9.66 54.27 30.21
C GLN A 326 -10.63 53.17 29.76
N THR A 327 -10.75 52.09 30.54
CA THR A 327 -11.80 51.07 30.42
C THR A 327 -12.93 51.31 31.44
N PRO A 328 -14.15 50.78 31.22
CA PRO A 328 -15.23 50.85 32.21
C PRO A 328 -14.85 50.29 33.59
N GLU A 329 -14.00 49.26 33.65
CA GLU A 329 -13.51 48.66 34.90
C GLU A 329 -12.60 49.64 35.68
N GLU A 330 -11.67 50.31 35.00
CA GLU A 330 -10.80 51.34 35.59
C GLU A 330 -11.55 52.62 35.97
N ALA A 331 -12.60 52.97 35.22
CA ALA A 331 -13.46 54.13 35.48
C ALA A 331 -14.50 53.87 36.60
N GLY A 332 -14.67 52.63 37.06
CA GLY A 332 -15.65 52.27 38.09
C GLY A 332 -17.10 52.32 37.60
N ILE A 333 -17.35 51.95 36.34
CA ILE A 333 -18.68 51.98 35.71
C ILE A 333 -19.33 50.60 35.81
N GLU A 334 -20.56 50.57 36.33
CA GLU A 334 -21.35 49.36 36.56
C GLU A 334 -22.44 49.14 35.49
N ASP A 335 -23.26 48.10 35.66
CA ASP A 335 -24.33 47.76 34.71
C ASP A 335 -25.55 48.66 34.93
N GLY A 336 -26.07 49.26 33.85
CA GLY A 336 -27.17 50.23 33.90
C GLY A 336 -26.76 51.69 34.15
N ASP A 337 -25.47 51.96 34.37
CA ASP A 337 -24.95 53.29 34.70
C ASP A 337 -25.21 54.35 33.62
N MET A 338 -25.30 55.61 34.04
CA MET A 338 -25.41 56.76 33.14
C MET A 338 -24.05 57.43 32.93
N ILE A 339 -23.69 57.61 31.66
CA ILE A 339 -22.62 58.50 31.22
C ILE A 339 -23.28 59.75 30.61
N LEU A 340 -22.94 60.93 31.10
CA LEU A 340 -23.43 62.20 30.59
C LEU A 340 -22.48 62.70 29.48
N ALA A 341 -23.00 62.79 28.26
CA ALA A 341 -22.31 63.39 27.12
C ALA A 341 -22.70 64.87 26.99
N VAL A 342 -21.80 65.76 27.38
CA VAL A 342 -21.95 67.22 27.28
C VAL A 342 -21.36 67.67 25.95
N GLU A 343 -22.20 68.18 25.05
CA GLU A 343 -21.73 68.82 23.82
C GLU A 343 -21.00 70.12 24.13
N ILE A 344 -19.79 70.28 23.57
CA ILE A 344 -19.13 71.58 23.48
C ILE A 344 -19.63 72.24 22.21
N MET A 345 -20.40 73.31 22.34
CA MET A 345 -20.64 74.23 21.24
C MET A 345 -19.51 75.26 21.22
N ASP A 346 -18.77 75.33 20.12
CA ASP A 346 -17.93 76.51 19.88
C ASP A 346 -18.84 77.70 19.56
N LEU A 347 -18.79 78.73 20.41
CA LEU A 347 -19.59 79.95 20.28
C LEU A 347 -18.80 81.09 19.62
N THR A 348 -17.59 80.83 19.10
CA THR A 348 -16.75 81.81 18.40
C THR A 348 -16.97 81.81 16.88
N GLU A 349 -17.45 80.70 16.29
CA GLU A 349 -17.88 80.63 14.89
C GLU A 349 -19.30 81.17 14.69
N GLY A 350 -19.45 82.50 14.70
CA GLY A 350 -20.71 83.20 14.41
C GLY A 350 -20.68 83.99 13.09
N PRO A 351 -21.77 84.05 12.31
CA PRO A 351 -21.84 84.88 11.09
C PRO A 351 -21.97 86.36 11.47
N GLY A 352 -20.83 86.99 11.81
CA GLY A 352 -20.75 88.37 12.25
C GLY A 352 -19.40 88.82 12.82
N THR A 353 -18.40 87.92 12.93
CA THR A 353 -17.03 88.22 13.39
C THR A 353 -16.03 88.37 12.23
N GLU A 354 -16.42 89.05 11.15
CA GLU A 354 -15.45 89.59 10.18
C GLU A 354 -14.75 90.84 10.75
N GLU A 355 -13.56 91.14 10.22
CA GLU A 355 -12.70 92.29 10.56
C GLU A 355 -12.19 92.39 12.02
N VAL A 356 -11.31 91.46 12.39
CA VAL A 356 -9.96 91.89 12.80
C VAL A 356 -8.96 91.32 11.79
N ASP A 357 -8.17 92.20 11.16
CA ASP A 357 -7.22 91.87 10.09
C ASP A 357 -5.98 91.12 10.64
N GLU A 358 -6.12 89.82 10.88
CA GLU A 358 -4.97 88.93 11.09
C GLU A 358 -4.37 88.53 9.73
N PRO A 359 -3.12 88.92 9.41
CA PRO A 359 -2.61 88.86 8.06
C PRO A 359 -2.44 87.41 7.57
N GLU A 360 -3.16 87.06 6.50
CA GLU A 360 -3.13 85.72 5.90
C GLU A 360 -1.73 85.10 5.89
N PRO A 361 -1.54 83.85 6.36
CA PRO A 361 -0.30 83.13 6.19
C PRO A 361 -0.11 82.81 4.69
N ARG A 362 0.50 83.76 3.96
CA ARG A 362 0.68 83.76 2.50
C ARG A 362 1.16 82.40 2.01
N ARG A 363 0.21 81.60 1.52
CA ARG A 363 0.51 80.35 0.81
C ARG A 363 1.43 80.69 -0.35
N GLN A 364 2.65 80.18 -0.31
CA GLN A 364 3.60 80.34 -1.40
C GLN A 364 2.93 79.87 -2.69
N LYS A 365 2.75 80.77 -3.65
CA LYS A 365 2.22 80.43 -4.97
C LYS A 365 3.26 79.56 -5.66
N LEU A 366 3.12 78.23 -5.52
CA LEU A 366 3.92 77.25 -6.23
C LEU A 366 3.81 77.56 -7.72
N LYS A 367 4.88 78.15 -8.28
CA LYS A 367 4.95 78.51 -9.69
C LYS A 367 4.91 77.19 -10.45
N LYS A 368 3.77 76.87 -11.07
CA LYS A 368 3.64 75.65 -11.86
C LYS A 368 4.52 75.80 -13.10
N GLU A 369 5.72 75.23 -12.99
CA GLU A 369 6.73 75.21 -14.04
C GLU A 369 6.26 74.24 -15.12
N TRP A 370 5.39 74.75 -15.99
CA TRP A 370 5.14 74.11 -17.28
C TRP A 370 6.40 74.22 -18.11
N VAL A 371 6.79 73.12 -18.76
CA VAL A 371 7.79 73.15 -19.81
C VAL A 371 7.27 74.04 -20.93
N GLU A 372 7.89 75.21 -21.14
CA GLU A 372 7.39 76.26 -22.04
C GLU A 372 7.40 75.83 -23.52
N ASN A 373 8.13 74.75 -23.85
CA ASN A 373 8.12 74.12 -25.16
C ASN A 373 6.96 73.10 -25.26
N PRO A 374 5.91 73.36 -26.08
CA PRO A 374 4.74 72.49 -26.15
C PRO A 374 5.04 71.09 -26.72
N SER A 375 6.11 70.94 -27.52
CA SER A 375 6.54 69.64 -28.04
C SER A 375 7.11 68.75 -26.94
N GLU A 376 7.81 69.34 -25.98
CA GLU A 376 8.42 68.65 -24.85
C GLU A 376 7.39 68.34 -23.77
N ALA A 377 6.48 69.28 -23.48
CA ALA A 377 5.31 69.03 -22.62
C ALA A 377 4.44 67.87 -23.15
N LYS A 378 4.20 67.82 -24.48
CA LYS A 378 3.52 66.69 -25.12
C LYS A 378 4.29 65.38 -24.93
N LYS A 379 5.60 65.38 -25.17
CA LYS A 379 6.45 64.20 -24.97
C LYS A 379 6.41 63.70 -23.52
N THR A 380 6.52 64.56 -22.51
CA THR A 380 6.44 64.16 -21.10
C THR A 380 5.09 63.53 -20.75
N VAL A 381 3.98 64.02 -21.32
CA VAL A 381 2.67 63.39 -21.15
C VAL A 381 2.62 62.02 -21.83
N GLU A 382 3.18 61.88 -23.04
CA GLU A 382 3.29 60.60 -23.75
C GLU A 382 4.14 59.60 -22.96
N ASP A 383 5.33 59.99 -22.46
CA ASP A 383 6.21 59.16 -21.62
C ASP A 383 5.50 58.70 -20.32
N ILE A 384 4.66 59.55 -19.70
CA ILE A 384 3.84 59.19 -18.53
C ILE A 384 2.76 58.17 -18.89
N PHE A 385 2.04 58.37 -20.00
CA PHE A 385 1.03 57.41 -20.46
C PHE A 385 1.66 56.06 -20.80
N ASP A 386 2.80 56.06 -21.50
CA ASP A 386 3.53 54.85 -21.89
C ASP A 386 4.05 54.09 -20.66
N SER A 387 4.50 54.80 -19.62
CA SER A 387 4.87 54.23 -18.32
C SER A 387 3.65 53.56 -17.64
N VAL A 388 2.51 54.25 -17.55
CA VAL A 388 1.28 53.71 -16.94
C VAL A 388 0.77 52.49 -17.71
N VAL A 389 0.75 52.52 -19.05
CA VAL A 389 0.35 51.38 -19.90
C VAL A 389 1.29 50.20 -19.70
N ARG A 390 2.60 50.43 -19.60
CA ARG A 390 3.63 49.40 -19.38
C ARG A 390 3.50 48.72 -18.01
N GLU A 391 3.27 49.48 -16.94
CA GLU A 391 3.01 48.89 -15.61
C GLU A 391 1.67 48.14 -15.55
N ARG A 392 0.63 48.63 -16.23
CA ARG A 392 -0.65 47.90 -16.36
C ARG A 392 -0.48 46.59 -17.13
N LEU A 393 0.29 46.59 -18.22
CA LEU A 393 0.58 45.37 -18.99
C LEU A 393 1.41 44.36 -18.19
N LYS A 394 2.39 44.81 -17.41
CA LYS A 394 3.15 43.96 -16.47
C LYS A 394 2.24 43.27 -15.45
N GLU A 395 1.33 44.01 -14.79
CA GLU A 395 0.43 43.37 -13.82
C GLU A 395 -0.58 42.43 -14.50
N VAL A 396 -1.05 42.74 -15.72
CA VAL A 396 -1.86 41.79 -16.51
C VAL A 396 -1.09 40.50 -16.76
N LEU A 397 0.16 40.56 -17.23
CA LEU A 397 1.01 39.38 -17.43
C LEU A 397 1.22 38.60 -16.12
N ARG A 398 1.48 39.30 -15.01
CA ARG A 398 1.66 38.69 -13.68
C ARG A 398 0.40 37.97 -13.18
N GLN A 399 -0.78 38.49 -13.50
CA GLN A 399 -2.06 37.84 -13.21
C GLN A 399 -2.32 36.63 -14.12
N TYR A 400 -1.89 36.66 -15.38
CA TYR A 400 -1.91 35.48 -16.26
C TYR A 400 -0.99 34.37 -15.76
N GLU A 401 0.26 34.67 -15.39
CA GLU A 401 1.17 33.70 -14.76
C GLU A 401 0.60 33.09 -13.47
N LEU A 402 -0.03 33.91 -12.62
CA LEU A 402 -0.62 33.46 -11.36
C LEU A 402 -1.81 32.52 -11.61
N ARG A 403 -2.64 32.85 -12.60
CA ARG A 403 -3.73 31.99 -13.11
C ARG A 403 -3.19 30.68 -13.69
N GLU A 404 -2.11 30.71 -14.45
CA GLU A 404 -1.50 29.52 -15.06
C GLU A 404 -0.95 28.56 -13.99
N ARG A 405 -0.17 29.07 -13.02
CA ARG A 405 0.28 28.27 -11.87
C ARG A 405 -0.89 27.72 -11.03
N HIS A 406 -1.99 28.47 -10.90
CA HIS A 406 -3.20 27.96 -10.24
C HIS A 406 -3.83 26.80 -11.02
N PHE A 407 -3.98 26.92 -12.35
CA PHE A 407 -4.48 25.82 -13.18
C PHE A 407 -3.56 24.60 -13.14
N GLU A 408 -2.24 24.78 -13.21
CA GLU A 408 -1.26 23.67 -13.09
C GLU A 408 -1.41 22.92 -11.76
N CYS A 409 -1.64 23.65 -10.66
CA CYS A 409 -1.90 23.08 -9.34
C CYS A 409 -3.22 22.29 -9.29
N VAL A 410 -4.30 22.85 -9.86
CA VAL A 410 -5.61 22.19 -9.96
C VAL A 410 -5.56 20.93 -10.84
N ILE A 411 -4.86 20.97 -11.97
CA ILE A 411 -4.64 19.82 -12.85
C ILE A 411 -3.89 18.73 -12.09
N ARG A 412 -2.76 19.04 -11.46
CA ARG A 412 -1.97 18.09 -10.65
C ARG A 412 -2.79 17.48 -9.51
N SER A 413 -3.65 18.25 -8.85
CA SER A 413 -4.58 17.73 -7.85
C SER A 413 -5.58 16.72 -8.45
N LYS A 414 -6.15 17.02 -9.61
CA LYS A 414 -7.11 16.13 -10.30
C LYS A 414 -6.46 14.87 -10.87
N GLU A 415 -5.21 14.96 -11.34
CA GLU A 415 -4.42 13.79 -11.72
C GLU A 415 -4.19 12.84 -10.53
N LEU A 416 -3.85 13.38 -9.35
CA LEU A 416 -3.71 12.60 -8.12
C LEU A 416 -5.04 11.98 -7.65
N GLU A 417 -6.16 12.70 -7.74
CA GLU A 417 -7.50 12.16 -7.47
C GLU A 417 -7.86 10.99 -8.39
N VAL A 418 -7.55 11.09 -9.69
CA VAL A 418 -7.78 10.02 -10.69
C VAL A 418 -6.86 8.83 -10.43
N LEU A 419 -5.60 9.05 -10.07
CA LEU A 419 -4.67 7.97 -9.71
C LEU A 419 -5.12 7.23 -8.44
N LEU A 420 -5.54 7.96 -7.40
CA LEU A 420 -6.08 7.38 -6.16
C LEU A 420 -7.35 6.57 -6.42
N SER A 421 -8.25 7.08 -7.25
CA SER A 421 -9.49 6.40 -7.63
C SER A 421 -9.21 5.11 -8.43
N ARG A 422 -8.24 5.15 -9.35
CA ARG A 422 -7.77 3.96 -10.09
C ARG A 422 -7.11 2.93 -9.17
N ALA A 423 -6.31 3.36 -8.20
CA ALA A 423 -5.67 2.45 -7.24
C ALA A 423 -6.72 1.70 -6.39
N ARG A 424 -7.71 2.42 -5.84
CA ARG A 424 -8.83 1.81 -5.08
C ARG A 424 -9.65 0.84 -5.92
N ALA A 425 -9.95 1.19 -7.17
CA ALA A 425 -10.68 0.29 -8.08
C ALA A 425 -9.88 -0.98 -8.42
N ALA A 426 -8.55 -0.87 -8.57
CA ALA A 426 -7.67 -2.01 -8.79
C ALA A 426 -7.56 -2.92 -7.55
N GLU A 427 -7.46 -2.33 -6.34
CA GLU A 427 -7.47 -3.05 -5.06
C GLU A 427 -8.79 -3.81 -4.85
N GLN A 428 -9.94 -3.14 -5.03
CA GLN A 428 -11.25 -3.79 -4.91
C GLN A 428 -11.44 -4.91 -5.94
N LYS A 429 -10.96 -4.72 -7.18
CA LYS A 429 -10.95 -5.76 -8.21
C LYS A 429 -10.06 -6.95 -7.82
N GLN A 430 -8.87 -6.70 -7.27
CA GLN A 430 -7.97 -7.76 -6.80
C GLN A 430 -8.58 -8.56 -5.64
N LEU A 431 -9.29 -7.91 -4.73
CA LEU A 431 -10.03 -8.58 -3.65
C LEU A 431 -11.17 -9.44 -4.19
N ALA A 432 -11.94 -8.94 -5.17
CA ALA A 432 -13.01 -9.70 -5.83
C ALA A 432 -12.46 -10.91 -6.62
N GLU A 433 -11.42 -10.72 -7.43
CA GLU A 433 -10.72 -11.83 -8.13
C GLU A 433 -10.13 -12.85 -7.14
N GLY A 434 -9.61 -12.38 -6.01
CA GLY A 434 -9.11 -13.23 -4.92
C GLY A 434 -10.20 -14.00 -4.17
N GLN A 435 -11.44 -13.51 -4.16
CA GLN A 435 -12.62 -14.24 -3.67
C GLN A 435 -13.13 -15.24 -4.71
N ASN A 436 -13.26 -14.83 -5.98
CA ASN A 436 -13.67 -15.73 -7.07
C ASN A 436 -12.72 -16.93 -7.17
N THR A 437 -11.40 -16.69 -7.17
CA THR A 437 -10.36 -17.73 -7.18
C THR A 437 -10.42 -18.68 -5.97
N ARG A 438 -11.14 -18.33 -4.89
CA ARG A 438 -11.42 -19.23 -3.75
C ARG A 438 -12.70 -20.02 -3.99
N ALA A 439 -13.76 -19.40 -4.51
CA ALA A 439 -14.98 -20.08 -4.93
C ALA A 439 -14.68 -21.13 -6.01
N ASP A 440 -13.99 -20.74 -7.09
CA ASP A 440 -13.56 -21.63 -8.18
C ASP A 440 -12.83 -22.88 -7.66
N LYS A 441 -12.01 -22.72 -6.60
CA LYS A 441 -11.27 -23.83 -5.97
C LYS A 441 -12.14 -24.72 -5.09
N LEU A 442 -13.14 -24.16 -4.42
CA LEU A 442 -14.12 -24.94 -3.65
C LEU A 442 -15.06 -25.70 -4.59
N ASP A 443 -15.44 -25.10 -5.71
CA ASP A 443 -16.27 -25.75 -6.74
C ASP A 443 -15.48 -26.82 -7.49
N GLU A 444 -14.20 -26.57 -7.83
CA GLU A 444 -13.28 -27.61 -8.33
C GLU A 444 -13.15 -28.78 -7.33
N GLN A 445 -13.13 -28.52 -6.02
CA GLN A 445 -13.05 -29.56 -4.99
C GLN A 445 -14.36 -30.35 -4.89
N GLN A 446 -15.51 -29.67 -4.88
CA GLN A 446 -16.84 -30.30 -4.90
C GLN A 446 -17.02 -31.17 -6.16
N VAL A 447 -16.66 -30.67 -7.35
CA VAL A 447 -16.74 -31.44 -8.60
C VAL A 447 -15.79 -32.65 -8.58
N LYS A 448 -14.60 -32.55 -7.97
CA LYS A 448 -13.71 -33.70 -7.80
C LYS A 448 -14.26 -34.72 -6.80
N GLN A 449 -14.86 -34.26 -5.70
CA GLN A 449 -15.51 -35.12 -4.71
C GLN A 449 -16.70 -35.88 -5.31
N LEU A 450 -17.61 -35.19 -6.00
CA LEU A 450 -18.78 -35.80 -6.67
C LEU A 450 -18.37 -36.80 -7.76
N ARG A 451 -17.27 -36.51 -8.50
CA ARG A 451 -16.71 -37.48 -9.46
C ARG A 451 -16.16 -38.73 -8.76
N LYS A 452 -15.48 -38.57 -7.64
CA LYS A 452 -14.98 -39.71 -6.85
C LYS A 452 -16.13 -40.52 -6.27
N GLU A 453 -17.17 -39.88 -5.72
CA GLU A 453 -18.35 -40.58 -5.21
C GLU A 453 -19.07 -41.37 -6.32
N LEU A 454 -19.15 -40.84 -7.55
CA LEU A 454 -19.68 -41.55 -8.70
C LEU A 454 -18.78 -42.74 -9.13
N GLU A 455 -17.46 -42.60 -9.03
CA GLU A 455 -16.50 -43.69 -9.28
C GLU A 455 -16.59 -44.78 -8.20
N ASP A 456 -16.59 -44.41 -6.92
CA ASP A 456 -16.78 -45.29 -5.76
C ASP A 456 -18.12 -46.06 -5.85
N VAL A 457 -19.20 -45.42 -6.31
CA VAL A 457 -20.52 -46.07 -6.54
C VAL A 457 -20.49 -46.99 -7.77
N THR A 458 -19.75 -46.63 -8.83
CA THR A 458 -19.59 -47.47 -10.02
C THR A 458 -18.76 -48.72 -9.72
N GLU A 459 -17.73 -48.61 -8.87
CA GLU A 459 -16.98 -49.76 -8.38
C GLU A 459 -17.87 -50.67 -7.51
N GLN A 460 -18.65 -50.10 -6.58
CA GLN A 460 -19.61 -50.87 -5.77
C GLN A 460 -20.64 -51.60 -6.65
N GLN A 461 -21.20 -50.93 -7.68
CA GLN A 461 -22.09 -51.58 -8.64
C GLN A 461 -21.39 -52.72 -9.38
N THR A 462 -20.13 -52.53 -9.79
CA THR A 462 -19.32 -53.54 -10.48
C THR A 462 -19.04 -54.75 -9.59
N VAL A 463 -18.72 -54.54 -8.30
CA VAL A 463 -18.54 -55.62 -7.31
C VAL A 463 -19.85 -56.38 -7.08
N LEU A 464 -20.99 -55.69 -6.99
CA LEU A 464 -22.31 -56.34 -6.87
C LEU A 464 -22.65 -57.17 -8.11
N VAL A 465 -22.43 -56.66 -9.31
CA VAL A 465 -22.63 -57.39 -10.58
C VAL A 465 -21.73 -58.61 -10.66
N ASN A 466 -20.44 -58.49 -10.32
CA ASN A 466 -19.51 -59.62 -10.31
C ASN A 466 -19.90 -60.68 -9.27
N LYS A 467 -20.41 -60.27 -8.10
CA LYS A 467 -20.91 -61.20 -7.08
C LYS A 467 -22.18 -61.94 -7.53
N LEU A 468 -23.11 -61.26 -8.18
CA LEU A 468 -24.29 -61.89 -8.78
C LEU A 468 -23.88 -62.89 -9.87
N LEU A 469 -22.91 -62.52 -10.72
CA LEU A 469 -22.39 -63.39 -11.78
C LEU A 469 -21.67 -64.63 -11.22
N ALA A 470 -20.93 -64.50 -10.12
CA ALA A 470 -20.34 -65.63 -9.40
C ALA A 470 -21.43 -66.59 -8.88
N CYS A 471 -22.49 -66.07 -8.25
CA CYS A 471 -23.63 -66.89 -7.82
C CYS A 471 -24.35 -67.59 -8.98
N CYS A 472 -24.37 -67.00 -10.19
CA CYS A 472 -24.89 -67.64 -11.41
C CYS A 472 -24.03 -68.81 -11.91
N HIS A 473 -22.73 -68.80 -11.63
CA HIS A 473 -21.80 -69.88 -12.00
C HIS A 473 -21.74 -70.99 -10.93
N GLU A 474 -21.81 -70.65 -9.64
CA GLU A 474 -21.85 -71.63 -8.55
C GLU A 474 -23.20 -72.35 -8.47
N SER A 475 -24.30 -71.64 -8.74
CA SER A 475 -25.66 -72.20 -8.71
C SER A 475 -26.14 -72.60 -10.11
N ASN A 476 -25.71 -73.79 -10.54
CA ASN A 476 -26.01 -74.34 -11.87
C ASN A 476 -27.47 -74.88 -12.01
N ASP A 477 -28.44 -74.23 -11.36
CA ASP A 477 -29.89 -74.49 -11.52
C ASP A 477 -30.42 -73.61 -12.65
N ALA A 478 -30.93 -74.25 -13.71
CA ALA A 478 -31.48 -73.57 -14.90
C ALA A 478 -32.59 -72.55 -14.56
N ARG A 479 -33.31 -72.74 -13.45
CA ARG A 479 -34.37 -71.83 -12.98
C ARG A 479 -33.82 -70.48 -12.52
N ILE A 480 -32.61 -70.47 -11.95
CA ILE A 480 -31.92 -69.25 -11.50
C ILE A 480 -31.38 -68.49 -12.71
N GLN A 481 -30.80 -69.21 -13.69
CA GLN A 481 -30.32 -68.61 -14.95
C GLN A 481 -31.47 -67.96 -15.73
N GLN A 482 -32.65 -68.58 -15.79
CA GLN A 482 -33.83 -68.00 -16.44
C GLN A 482 -34.33 -66.72 -15.73
N LEU A 483 -34.29 -66.69 -14.39
CA LEU A 483 -34.66 -65.50 -13.61
C LEU A 483 -33.70 -64.33 -13.85
N PHE A 484 -32.38 -64.59 -13.90
CA PHE A 484 -31.38 -63.56 -14.20
C PHE A 484 -31.43 -63.08 -15.66
N GLY A 485 -31.84 -63.93 -16.60
CA GLY A 485 -32.14 -63.51 -17.98
C GLY A 485 -33.25 -62.45 -18.02
N SER A 486 -34.39 -62.71 -17.36
CA SER A 486 -35.50 -61.77 -17.24
C SER A 486 -35.09 -60.45 -16.55
N LEU A 487 -34.30 -60.53 -15.47
CA LEU A 487 -33.82 -59.35 -14.75
C LEU A 487 -32.84 -58.50 -15.57
N ARG A 488 -31.99 -59.13 -16.40
CA ARG A 488 -31.13 -58.43 -17.37
C ARG A 488 -31.96 -57.69 -18.41
N GLU A 489 -33.01 -58.32 -18.94
CA GLU A 489 -33.89 -57.71 -19.95
C GLU A 489 -34.69 -56.52 -19.37
N GLU A 490 -35.13 -56.58 -18.11
CA GLU A 490 -35.72 -55.42 -17.42
C GLU A 490 -34.69 -54.30 -17.18
N LEU A 491 -33.44 -54.63 -16.82
CA LEU A 491 -32.38 -53.64 -16.63
C LEU A 491 -31.98 -52.96 -17.95
N GLU A 492 -31.82 -53.71 -19.03
CA GLU A 492 -31.47 -53.18 -20.36
C GLU A 492 -32.62 -52.39 -21.00
N THR A 493 -33.88 -52.67 -20.63
CA THR A 493 -35.01 -51.78 -21.00
C THR A 493 -35.06 -50.51 -20.15
N ARG A 494 -34.72 -50.58 -18.85
CA ARG A 494 -34.62 -49.39 -17.96
C ARG A 494 -33.41 -48.49 -18.24
N TRP A 495 -32.30 -49.03 -18.74
CA TRP A 495 -31.07 -48.27 -19.03
C TRP A 495 -31.04 -47.58 -20.39
N LYS A 496 -32.11 -47.63 -21.19
CA LYS A 496 -32.28 -46.77 -22.36
C LYS A 496 -32.38 -45.31 -21.91
N PRO A 497 -31.42 -44.43 -22.24
CA PRO A 497 -31.41 -43.07 -21.71
C PRO A 497 -32.61 -42.30 -22.27
N THR A 498 -33.48 -41.83 -21.38
CA THR A 498 -34.60 -40.95 -21.73
C THR A 498 -34.06 -39.60 -22.20
N LEU A 499 -33.99 -39.43 -23.52
CA LEU A 499 -33.71 -38.15 -24.19
C LEU A 499 -34.84 -37.15 -23.90
N ASN A 500 -34.78 -36.50 -22.72
CA ASN A 500 -35.56 -35.32 -22.36
C ASN A 500 -34.68 -34.43 -21.48
N GLY A 501 -34.11 -33.37 -22.08
CA GLY A 501 -33.19 -32.48 -21.39
C GLY A 501 -33.91 -31.47 -20.50
N THR A 502 -33.84 -31.63 -19.18
CA THR A 502 -34.21 -30.58 -18.22
C THR A 502 -33.04 -29.63 -18.00
N ALA A 503 -32.93 -28.62 -18.88
CA ALA A 503 -31.92 -27.57 -18.75
C ALA A 503 -32.25 -26.62 -17.59
N ASN A 504 -31.75 -26.93 -16.39
CA ASN A 504 -31.80 -26.00 -15.26
C ASN A 504 -30.82 -24.83 -15.50
N ARG A 505 -31.32 -23.79 -16.19
CA ARG A 505 -30.68 -22.48 -16.25
C ARG A 505 -31.01 -21.72 -14.96
N PRO A 506 -30.01 -21.18 -14.22
CA PRO A 506 -30.31 -20.26 -13.11
C PRO A 506 -30.93 -18.97 -13.64
N PRO A 507 -31.82 -18.29 -12.89
CA PRO A 507 -32.33 -16.99 -13.30
C PRO A 507 -31.18 -15.97 -13.34
N ASP A 508 -31.12 -15.18 -14.41
CA ASP A 508 -30.25 -14.02 -14.49
C ASP A 508 -30.81 -12.92 -13.57
N ASP A 509 -30.00 -12.42 -12.63
CA ASP A 509 -30.44 -11.44 -11.63
C ASP A 509 -30.57 -10.04 -12.26
N GLU A 510 -31.65 -9.31 -11.94
CA GLU A 510 -31.99 -8.09 -12.67
C GLU A 510 -31.10 -6.91 -12.27
N THR A 511 -30.57 -6.20 -13.28
CA THR A 511 -29.80 -4.97 -13.06
C THR A 511 -30.72 -3.82 -12.69
N ILE A 512 -30.92 -3.60 -11.39
CA ILE A 512 -31.58 -2.40 -10.86
C ILE A 512 -30.55 -1.28 -10.67
N ILE A 513 -30.77 -0.19 -11.43
CA ILE A 513 -30.25 1.20 -11.37
C ILE A 513 -29.21 1.50 -10.27
#